data_AF-A0A5D4XNN1-F1
#
_entry.id   AF-A0A5D4XNN1-F1
#
_cell.length_a   1.000
_cell.length_b   1.000
_cell.length_c   1.000
_cell.angle_alpha   90.00
_cell.angle_beta   90.00
_cell.angle_gamma   90.00
#
_symmetry.space_group_name_H-M   'P 1'
#
loop_
_entity.id
_entity.type
_entity.pdbx_description
1 polymer ?
#
loop_
_entity_poly.entity_id
_entity_poly.type
_entity_poly.pdbx_seq_one_letter_code
_entity_poly.pdbx_strand_id
1 'polypeptide(L)'
;MEFFSMRLETLLVALLFPSFAVAATDAPVEKAALRAKIMEETRLIAIMDLDRSSVTFKDDGDPTTLEVVFLSKRSDGPSRVSADGEIVFLYKASDHLQSELIDRAFDLRVAREIGGR
;
A
#
# COMPACT_ATOMS: atom_id res chain seq x y z
N MET A 1 -39.27 -59.43 31.01
CA MET A 1 -38.40 -58.74 31.99
C MET A 1 -37.26 -59.68 32.28
N GLU A 2 -36.09 -59.44 31.68
CA GLU A 2 -34.85 -60.16 31.95
C GLU A 2 -33.79 -59.08 32.27
N PHE A 3 -33.15 -59.23 33.42
CA PHE A 3 -32.19 -58.30 34.01
C PHE A 3 -30.75 -58.64 33.60
N PHE A 4 -29.89 -57.62 33.64
CA PHE A 4 -28.43 -57.66 33.84
C PHE A 4 -27.51 -58.19 32.72
N SER A 5 -26.72 -57.28 32.15
CA SER A 5 -25.25 -57.44 32.13
C SER A 5 -24.58 -56.09 31.86
N MET A 6 -23.95 -55.55 32.90
CA MET A 6 -23.03 -54.41 32.86
C MET A 6 -21.70 -54.90 32.27
N ARG A 7 -21.21 -54.29 31.18
CA ARG A 7 -19.80 -54.34 30.80
C ARG A 7 -19.28 -52.92 30.56
N LEU A 8 -18.65 -52.43 31.62
CA LEU A 8 -17.57 -51.47 31.66
C LEU A 8 -16.52 -51.86 30.61
N GLU A 9 -16.25 -51.02 29.61
CA GLU A 9 -14.89 -50.74 29.10
C GLU A 9 -14.87 -49.35 28.44
N THR A 10 -13.93 -48.56 28.91
CA THR A 10 -13.54 -47.21 28.55
C THR A 10 -13.08 -47.12 27.09
N LEU A 11 -13.50 -46.10 26.34
CA LEU A 11 -12.57 -45.46 25.41
C LEU A 11 -12.96 -44.00 25.13
N LEU A 12 -12.10 -43.11 25.63
CA LEU A 12 -12.00 -41.70 25.28
C LEU A 12 -11.58 -41.62 23.80
N VAL A 13 -12.40 -41.07 22.91
CA VAL A 13 -11.96 -40.69 21.54
C VAL A 13 -12.03 -39.19 21.41
N ALA A 14 -10.86 -38.62 21.17
CA ALA A 14 -10.56 -37.21 21.15
C ALA A 14 -11.36 -36.42 20.11
N LEU A 15 -11.71 -35.19 20.49
CA LEU A 15 -12.17 -34.12 19.62
C LEU A 15 -11.22 -33.92 18.43
N LEU A 16 -11.65 -34.34 17.24
CA LEU A 16 -11.06 -33.91 15.98
C LEU A 16 -11.58 -32.50 15.67
N PHE A 17 -10.88 -31.49 16.18
CA PHE A 17 -10.99 -30.14 15.63
C PHE A 17 -10.36 -30.15 14.23
N PRO A 18 -11.09 -29.81 13.15
CA PRO A 18 -10.43 -29.54 11.88
C PRO A 18 -9.59 -28.26 12.07
N SER A 19 -8.27 -28.44 12.11
CA SER A 19 -7.31 -27.35 12.04
C SER A 19 -7.49 -26.63 10.70
N PHE A 20 -8.16 -25.47 10.72
CA PHE A 20 -8.02 -24.50 9.64
C PHE A 20 -6.62 -23.89 9.75
N ALA A 21 -5.64 -24.56 9.13
CA ALA A 21 -4.35 -23.95 8.86
C ALA A 21 -4.52 -22.97 7.69
N VAL A 22 -4.87 -21.72 7.98
CA VAL A 22 -4.63 -20.62 7.04
C VAL A 22 -3.13 -20.37 7.05
N ALA A 23 -2.44 -20.88 6.04
CA ALA A 23 -1.05 -20.57 5.79
C ALA A 23 -0.94 -19.12 5.28
N ALA A 24 -0.65 -18.19 6.19
CA ALA A 24 -0.30 -16.81 5.84
C ALA A 24 1.23 -16.70 5.72
N THR A 25 1.80 -17.05 4.56
CA THR A 25 3.26 -16.96 4.34
C THR A 25 3.72 -16.26 3.05
N ASP A 26 2.83 -15.89 2.13
CA ASP A 26 3.25 -15.26 0.84
C ASP A 26 3.02 -13.74 0.75
N ALA A 27 2.35 -13.14 1.74
CA ALA A 27 2.00 -11.71 1.75
C ALA A 27 3.16 -10.71 1.48
N PRO A 28 4.40 -10.87 2.00
CA PRO A 28 5.47 -9.90 1.73
C PRO A 28 6.03 -10.01 0.31
N VAL A 29 6.04 -11.20 -0.30
CA VAL A 29 6.52 -11.41 -1.68
C VAL A 29 5.53 -10.82 -2.67
N GLU A 30 4.24 -11.05 -2.46
CA GLU A 30 3.17 -10.48 -3.30
C GLU A 30 3.16 -8.95 -3.26
N LYS A 31 3.34 -8.34 -2.08
CA LYS A 31 3.44 -6.88 -1.96
C LYS A 31 4.63 -6.31 -2.72
N ALA A 32 5.78 -6.96 -2.67
CA ALA A 32 6.99 -6.52 -3.38
C ALA A 32 6.82 -6.63 -4.91
N ALA A 33 6.24 -7.73 -5.39
CA ALA A 33 5.93 -7.91 -6.81
C ALA A 33 4.91 -6.87 -7.31
N LEU A 34 3.87 -6.59 -6.50
CA LEU A 34 2.89 -5.56 -6.81
C LEU A 34 3.52 -4.16 -6.88
N ARG A 35 4.38 -3.83 -5.91
CA ARG A 35 5.12 -2.55 -5.92
C ARG A 35 5.98 -2.42 -7.19
N ALA A 36 6.72 -3.47 -7.54
CA ALA A 36 7.56 -3.48 -8.74
C ALA A 36 6.72 -3.27 -10.01
N LYS A 37 5.58 -3.95 -10.13
CA LYS A 37 4.64 -3.76 -11.24
C LYS A 37 4.14 -2.32 -11.32
N ILE A 38 3.66 -1.75 -10.21
CA ILE A 38 3.18 -0.36 -10.17
C ILE A 38 4.29 0.59 -10.62
N MET A 39 5.53 0.41 -10.12
CA MET A 39 6.66 1.24 -10.53
C MET A 39 6.98 1.11 -12.03
N GLU A 40 6.91 -0.09 -12.59
CA GLU A 40 7.15 -0.34 -14.02
C GLU A 40 6.09 0.30 -14.91
N GLU A 41 4.83 0.25 -14.50
CA GLU A 41 3.69 0.82 -15.23
C GLU A 41 3.55 2.34 -15.03
N THR A 42 4.20 2.90 -14.00
CA THR A 42 4.07 4.33 -13.67
C THR A 42 4.86 5.22 -14.62
N ARG A 43 4.16 6.15 -15.25
CA ARG A 43 4.77 7.24 -16.03
C ARG A 43 5.22 8.35 -15.08
N LEU A 44 6.50 8.73 -15.14
CA LEU A 44 7.02 9.86 -14.37
C LEU A 44 6.94 11.15 -15.20
N ILE A 45 6.31 12.18 -14.64
CA ILE A 45 6.27 13.52 -15.22
C ILE A 45 6.90 14.50 -14.23
N ALA A 46 7.92 15.23 -14.65
CA ALA A 46 8.51 16.31 -13.86
C ALA A 46 7.92 17.65 -14.30
N ILE A 47 7.32 18.38 -13.37
CA ILE A 47 6.79 19.72 -13.58
C ILE A 47 7.69 20.69 -12.86
N MET A 48 8.45 21.47 -13.63
CA MET A 48 9.42 22.41 -13.11
C MET A 48 8.76 23.75 -12.78
N ASP A 49 9.28 24.41 -11.75
CA ASP A 49 9.02 25.81 -11.42
C ASP A 49 7.53 26.19 -11.40
N LEU A 50 6.71 25.43 -10.66
CA LEU A 50 5.32 25.79 -10.43
C LEU A 50 5.28 27.19 -9.78
N ASP A 51 4.62 28.12 -10.44
CA ASP A 51 4.54 29.55 -10.08
C ASP A 51 3.26 29.91 -9.30
N ARG A 52 2.46 28.88 -8.98
CA ARG A 52 1.18 28.96 -8.26
C ARG A 52 1.18 28.04 -7.04
N SER A 53 0.22 28.27 -6.15
CA SER A 53 0.06 27.44 -4.95
C SER A 53 -0.19 25.96 -5.31
N SER A 54 0.54 25.06 -4.64
CA SER A 54 0.32 23.61 -4.69
C SER A 54 -1.08 23.19 -4.25
N VAL A 55 -1.81 24.02 -3.51
CA VAL A 55 -3.21 23.76 -3.11
C VAL A 55 -4.16 23.88 -4.30
N THR A 56 -3.79 24.69 -5.30
CA THR A 56 -4.58 24.91 -6.52
C THR A 56 -4.08 24.07 -7.70
N PHE A 57 -3.06 23.25 -7.47
CA PHE A 57 -2.56 22.34 -8.49
C PHE A 57 -3.64 21.29 -8.81
N LYS A 58 -3.84 21.05 -10.10
CA LYS A 58 -4.81 20.08 -10.60
C LYS A 58 -4.02 18.93 -11.22
N ASP A 59 -4.31 17.72 -10.77
CA ASP A 59 -3.76 16.49 -11.34
C ASP A 59 -4.08 16.35 -12.85
N ASP A 60 -3.32 15.49 -13.51
CA ASP A 60 -3.63 15.05 -14.88
C ASP A 60 -4.83 14.08 -14.94
N GLY A 61 -5.24 13.54 -13.79
CA GLY A 61 -6.32 12.58 -13.63
C GLY A 61 -5.98 11.16 -14.09
N ASP A 62 -4.71 10.87 -14.40
CA ASP A 62 -4.23 9.55 -14.80
C ASP A 62 -3.60 8.85 -13.58
N PRO A 63 -4.24 7.80 -13.01
CA PRO A 63 -3.73 7.12 -11.83
C PRO A 63 -2.41 6.35 -12.09
N THR A 64 -2.03 6.21 -13.36
CA THR A 64 -0.74 5.62 -13.79
C THR A 64 0.37 6.66 -13.93
N THR A 65 0.09 7.94 -13.70
CA THR A 65 1.10 8.99 -13.65
C THR A 65 1.57 9.25 -12.22
N LEU A 66 2.87 9.49 -12.06
CA LEU A 66 3.44 10.19 -10.91
C LEU A 66 3.96 11.57 -11.35
N GLU A 67 3.25 12.61 -10.92
CA GLU A 67 3.66 14.00 -11.15
C GLU A 67 4.60 14.46 -10.03
N VAL A 68 5.85 14.78 -10.39
CA VAL A 68 6.84 15.36 -9.49
C VAL A 68 6.89 16.86 -9.76
N VAL A 69 6.31 17.64 -8.85
CA VAL A 69 6.09 19.07 -9.00
C VAL A 69 7.09 19.86 -8.17
N PHE A 70 8.01 20.55 -8.83
CA PHE A 70 8.98 21.42 -8.21
C PHE A 70 8.37 22.80 -7.97
N LEU A 71 8.31 23.19 -6.69
CA LEU A 71 7.75 24.46 -6.24
C LEU A 71 8.80 25.56 -6.31
N SER A 72 8.43 26.70 -6.88
CA SER A 72 9.33 27.86 -7.01
C SER A 72 9.63 28.52 -5.67
N LYS A 73 8.62 28.63 -4.79
CA LYS A 73 8.72 29.38 -3.53
C LYS A 73 8.16 28.59 -2.37
N ARG A 74 8.67 28.88 -1.17
CA ARG A 74 8.20 28.27 0.08
C ARG A 74 6.71 28.52 0.34
N SER A 75 6.20 29.67 -0.11
CA SER A 75 4.78 30.06 0.01
C SER A 75 3.84 29.19 -0.82
N ASP A 76 4.37 28.49 -1.84
CA ASP A 76 3.55 27.70 -2.74
C ASP A 76 3.18 26.36 -2.09
N GLY A 77 3.90 25.95 -1.04
CA GLY A 77 3.56 24.84 -0.18
C GLY A 77 4.80 24.10 0.34
N PRO A 78 4.62 23.21 1.34
CA PRO A 78 5.68 22.31 1.77
C PRO A 78 5.91 21.18 0.76
N SER A 79 7.10 20.58 0.81
CA SER A 79 7.34 19.28 0.18
C SER A 79 6.45 18.22 0.81
N ARG A 80 5.71 17.47 0.00
CA ARG A 80 4.74 16.47 0.46
C ARG A 80 4.33 15.54 -0.67
N VAL A 81 3.68 14.44 -0.31
CA VAL A 81 2.93 13.58 -1.25
C VAL A 81 1.43 13.88 -1.12
N SER A 82 0.68 13.83 -2.22
CA SER A 82 -0.78 13.81 -2.20
C SER A 82 -1.32 12.57 -1.48
N ALA A 83 -2.59 12.59 -1.08
CA ALA A 83 -3.18 11.51 -0.29
C ALA A 83 -3.30 10.18 -1.05
N ASP A 84 -3.44 10.26 -2.37
CA ASP A 84 -3.53 9.15 -3.33
C ASP A 84 -2.15 8.67 -3.81
N GLY A 85 -1.08 9.39 -3.51
CA GLY A 85 0.26 9.07 -4.00
C GLY A 85 0.53 9.51 -5.44
N GLU A 86 -0.38 10.25 -6.08
CA GLU A 86 -0.28 10.62 -7.51
C GLU A 86 0.65 11.81 -7.77
N ILE A 87 0.84 12.66 -6.76
CA ILE A 87 1.61 13.90 -6.87
C ILE A 87 2.63 13.99 -5.74
N VAL A 88 3.87 14.33 -6.09
CA VAL A 88 4.93 14.68 -5.13
C VAL A 88 5.30 16.14 -5.34
N PHE A 89 4.98 16.99 -4.36
CA PHE A 89 5.42 18.38 -4.34
C PHE A 89 6.79 18.49 -3.67
N LEU A 90 7.70 19.26 -4.26
CA LEU A 90 9.06 19.46 -3.75
C LEU A 90 9.41 20.95 -3.73
N TYR A 91 9.71 21.50 -2.55
CA TYR A 91 10.36 22.81 -2.41
C TYR A 91 11.77 22.63 -1.84
N LYS A 92 12.80 22.87 -2.66
CA LYS A 92 14.23 22.75 -2.27
C LYS A 92 14.51 21.47 -1.46
N ALA A 93 13.92 20.35 -1.87
CA ALA A 93 14.12 19.07 -1.21
C ALA A 93 15.54 18.56 -1.45
N SER A 94 16.13 17.91 -0.44
CA SER A 94 17.35 17.13 -0.65
C SER A 94 17.04 15.85 -1.43
N ASP A 95 18.06 15.25 -2.05
CA ASP A 95 17.93 13.95 -2.75
C ASP A 95 17.32 12.88 -1.85
N HIS A 96 17.73 12.88 -0.56
CA HIS A 96 17.17 11.96 0.43
C HIS A 96 15.67 12.18 0.63
N LEU A 97 15.24 13.43 0.84
CA LEU A 97 13.82 13.75 1.04
C LEU A 97 13.01 13.47 -0.23
N GLN A 98 13.58 13.74 -1.40
CA GLN A 98 12.95 13.42 -2.68
C GLN A 98 12.72 11.91 -2.83
N SER A 99 13.74 11.09 -2.56
CA SER A 99 13.61 9.62 -2.57
C SER A 99 12.56 9.14 -1.57
N GLU A 100 12.57 9.67 -0.34
CA GLU A 100 11.60 9.30 0.70
C GLU A 100 10.15 9.61 0.27
N LEU A 101 9.92 10.78 -0.33
CA LEU A 101 8.58 11.17 -0.80
C LEU A 101 8.13 10.35 -2.01
N ILE A 102 9.05 10.02 -2.93
CA ILE A 102 8.74 9.13 -4.06
C ILE A 102 8.42 7.71 -3.57
N ASP A 103 9.22 7.17 -2.64
CA ASP A 103 8.96 5.86 -2.05
C ASP A 103 7.61 5.82 -1.35
N ARG A 104 7.29 6.86 -0.58
CA ARG A 104 5.99 7.03 0.07
C ARG A 104 4.84 7.10 -0.93
N ALA A 105 5.03 7.74 -2.07
CA ALA A 105 4.03 7.80 -3.14
C ALA A 105 3.71 6.40 -3.67
N PHE A 106 4.72 5.56 -3.89
CA PHE A 106 4.51 4.17 -4.30
C PHE A 106 3.88 3.32 -3.19
N ASP A 107 4.23 3.54 -1.94
CA ASP A 107 3.61 2.83 -0.82
C ASP A 107 2.11 3.12 -0.69
N LEU A 108 1.69 4.37 -0.94
CA LEU A 108 0.28 4.76 -0.98
C LEU A 108 -0.47 4.07 -2.13
N ARG A 109 0.12 4.02 -3.33
CA ARG A 109 -0.48 3.33 -4.48
C ARG A 109 -0.63 1.83 -4.25
N VAL A 110 0.39 1.18 -3.68
CA VAL A 110 0.33 -0.24 -3.29
C VAL A 110 -0.78 -0.47 -2.26
N ALA A 111 -0.89 0.41 -1.25
CA ALA A 111 -1.93 0.31 -0.24
C ALA A 111 -3.34 0.46 -0.83
N ARG A 112 -3.51 1.35 -1.82
CA ARG A 112 -4.78 1.53 -2.55
C ARG A 112 -5.18 0.28 -3.33
N GLU A 113 -4.24 -0.28 -4.07
CA GLU A 113 -4.48 -1.48 -4.89
C GLU A 113 -4.84 -2.70 -4.03
N ILE A 114 -4.13 -2.90 -2.91
CA ILE A 114 -4.46 -3.94 -1.93
C ILE A 114 -5.83 -3.69 -1.28
N GLY A 115 -6.19 -2.42 -1.07
CA GLY A 115 -7.47 -2.00 -0.50
C GLY A 115 -8.67 -2.13 -1.45
N GLY A 116 -8.47 -2.45 -2.72
CA GLY A 116 -9.51 -2.71 -3.71
C GLY A 116 -10.39 -1.49 -4.08
N ARG A 117 -9.80 -0.29 -4.14
CA ARG A 117 -10.48 0.96 -4.48
C ARG A 117 -9.95 1.59 -5.75
#